data_AF-A0A7L9CA45-F1
#
_entry.id   AF-A0A7L9CA45-F1
#
_cell.length_a   1.000
_cell.length_b   1.000
_cell.length_c   1.000
_cell.angle_alpha   90.00
_cell.angle_beta   90.00
_cell.angle_gamma   90.00
#
_symmetry.space_group_name_H-M   'P 1'
#
loop_
_entity.id
_entity.type
_entity.pdbx_description
1 polymer ?
#
loop_
_entity_poly.entity_id
_entity_poly.type
_entity_poly.pdbx_seq_one_letter_code
_entity_poly.pdbx_strand_id
1 'polypeptide(L)'
;MKIRHLIVLVSFSIIYFILTSFTFAEESTPKAITKRCPACNKLYPEGTKFCGDDGTKLSEISSKMICPECRKEGAAGEKFCKEHGKKLIPSSEVSSINVDDTLNQKKELAKKYYKEGTDYCDAESYDAAIESYKKAEEAYPDFPALHYNLGWLYSKLGNAEQAIHHLQKYIVLAPDASDITEVQSYIVVLKNAVKNRKQAMDTFKNRDEAMKKALTEQKGKYGSVTVPAGEFIMGTDEAREDAYPEHRVYLDAFEIDRYEITNAQYWEFLDYMKKTNDHSKCFKGEPSGKNHTPRFWDNEYYNVPDYPIVRIDWYDAYAYAAWAGKRLPTEAEWEKAARGLDGRKFPWGNEWDPSRCNLSGDPKPVGSNEGGKSVYGCYDMAGSVHEWCADWYSNTYYTEAPSRNPKGPDNGLRRVIRGGSRFSQPFQVRTNTRKSEQPDLFNVALGFRCAMDVKIK
;
A
#
# COMPACT_ATOMS: atom_id res chain seq x y z
N MET A 1 -39.40 1.98 57.56
CA MET A 1 -38.36 2.94 58.02
C MET A 1 -37.38 3.13 56.87
N LYS A 2 -37.14 4.28 56.24
CA LYS A 2 -37.40 5.69 56.55
C LYS A 2 -37.92 6.38 55.29
N ILE A 3 -38.94 7.21 55.49
CA ILE A 3 -39.52 8.15 54.54
C ILE A 3 -38.70 9.45 54.63
N ARG A 4 -38.38 10.06 53.48
CA ARG A 4 -38.20 11.52 53.37
C ARG A 4 -38.81 11.99 52.04
N HIS A 5 -39.99 12.60 52.16
CA HIS A 5 -40.57 13.52 51.19
C HIS A 5 -39.70 14.78 51.08
N LEU A 6 -39.69 15.47 49.92
CA LEU A 6 -40.33 16.79 49.75
C LEU A 6 -40.11 17.40 48.32
N ILE A 7 -41.22 17.52 47.57
CA ILE A 7 -41.72 18.66 46.73
C ILE A 7 -40.85 19.07 45.50
N VAL A 8 -41.43 19.24 44.29
CA VAL A 8 -41.94 20.53 43.74
C VAL A 8 -42.76 20.31 42.42
N LEU A 9 -43.99 20.90 42.38
CA LEU A 9 -44.86 21.42 41.27
C LEU A 9 -45.30 20.45 40.14
N VAL A 10 -46.58 20.06 39.95
CA VAL A 10 -47.89 20.75 39.69
C VAL A 10 -47.96 21.58 38.40
N SER A 11 -48.65 21.05 37.39
CA SER A 11 -49.58 21.81 36.52
C SER A 11 -50.57 20.92 35.74
N PHE A 12 -51.86 21.28 35.93
CA PHE A 12 -53.16 20.90 35.34
C PHE A 12 -53.20 20.45 33.85
N SER A 13 -53.91 19.38 33.45
CA SER A 13 -55.37 19.25 33.11
C SER A 13 -55.74 20.02 31.81
N ILE A 14 -56.49 19.53 30.79
CA ILE A 14 -57.86 18.97 30.76
C ILE A 14 -58.13 18.32 29.37
N ILE A 15 -59.05 17.34 29.40
CA ILE A 15 -59.71 16.51 28.36
C ILE A 15 -60.54 17.30 27.33
N TYR A 16 -60.73 16.77 26.11
CA TYR A 16 -62.07 16.80 25.48
C TYR A 16 -62.34 15.58 24.58
N PHE A 17 -63.46 14.92 24.88
CA PHE A 17 -64.08 13.78 24.21
C PHE A 17 -65.36 14.32 23.55
N ILE A 18 -65.68 13.94 22.30
CA ILE A 18 -67.02 14.14 21.72
C ILE A 18 -67.50 12.84 21.10
N LEU A 19 -68.64 12.36 21.64
CA LEU A 19 -69.53 11.33 21.12
C LEU A 19 -70.47 11.95 20.08
N THR A 20 -70.74 11.25 18.97
CA THR A 20 -72.07 11.22 18.34
C THR A 20 -72.30 9.90 17.61
N SER A 21 -73.37 9.22 17.98
CA SER A 21 -74.00 8.08 17.33
C SER A 21 -74.63 8.48 16.00
N PHE A 22 -74.51 7.65 14.95
CA PHE A 22 -75.42 7.70 13.80
C PHE A 22 -75.77 6.29 13.28
N THR A 23 -77.01 6.24 12.82
CA THR A 23 -77.90 5.13 12.49
C THR A 23 -77.47 4.30 11.28
N PHE A 24 -77.79 3.01 11.31
CA PHE A 24 -77.74 2.08 10.18
C PHE A 24 -78.52 2.63 8.97
N ALA A 25 -77.83 2.78 7.84
CA ALA A 25 -78.42 2.78 6.51
C ALA A 25 -77.77 1.62 5.74
N GLU A 26 -78.57 0.69 5.22
CA GLU A 26 -78.11 -0.31 4.25
C GLU A 26 -77.67 0.41 2.98
N GLU A 27 -76.36 0.51 2.76
CA GLU A 27 -75.81 0.86 1.45
C GLU A 27 -75.85 -0.38 0.54
N SER A 28 -76.66 -0.30 -0.52
CA SER A 28 -76.72 -1.30 -1.58
C SER A 28 -75.35 -1.46 -2.26
N THR A 29 -74.78 -2.65 -2.20
CA THR A 29 -73.56 -3.00 -2.96
C THR A 29 -73.75 -2.77 -4.47
N PRO A 30 -72.84 -2.10 -5.19
CA PRO A 30 -72.93 -1.94 -6.63
C PRO A 30 -72.82 -3.32 -7.31
N LYS A 31 -73.83 -3.72 -8.08
CA LYS A 31 -73.86 -5.01 -8.78
C LYS A 31 -72.78 -5.04 -9.86
N ALA A 32 -71.94 -6.09 -9.88
CA ALA A 32 -70.87 -6.27 -10.86
C ALA A 32 -71.41 -6.26 -12.31
N ILE A 33 -70.74 -5.55 -13.22
CA ILE A 33 -71.11 -5.50 -14.64
C ILE A 33 -70.51 -6.72 -15.34
N THR A 34 -71.37 -7.69 -15.69
CA THR A 34 -70.92 -8.97 -16.31
C THR A 34 -71.50 -9.20 -17.70
N LYS A 35 -72.41 -8.34 -18.17
CA LYS A 35 -73.16 -8.54 -19.41
C LYS A 35 -73.18 -7.34 -20.34
N ARG A 36 -73.21 -7.59 -21.64
CA ARG A 36 -73.28 -6.57 -22.71
C ARG A 36 -74.45 -6.84 -23.64
N CYS A 37 -75.15 -5.79 -24.08
CA CYS A 37 -76.09 -5.93 -25.20
C CYS A 37 -75.31 -6.00 -26.52
N PRO A 38 -75.47 -7.04 -27.36
CA PRO A 38 -74.75 -7.14 -28.62
C PRO A 38 -75.22 -6.11 -29.67
N ALA A 39 -76.45 -5.57 -29.54
CA ALA A 39 -77.00 -4.60 -30.48
C ALA A 39 -76.52 -3.16 -30.19
N CYS A 40 -76.67 -2.70 -28.94
CA CYS A 40 -76.34 -1.32 -28.55
C CYS A 40 -75.06 -1.17 -27.73
N ASN A 41 -74.35 -2.27 -27.43
CA ASN A 41 -73.14 -2.31 -26.60
C ASN A 41 -73.27 -1.81 -25.16
N LYS A 42 -74.48 -1.49 -24.69
CA LYS A 42 -74.73 -1.03 -23.32
C LYS A 42 -74.40 -2.14 -22.32
N LEU A 43 -73.80 -1.75 -21.21
CA LEU A 43 -73.31 -2.65 -20.16
C LEU A 43 -74.36 -2.80 -19.06
N TYR A 44 -74.48 -4.01 -18.53
CA TYR A 44 -75.51 -4.36 -17.57
C TYR A 44 -74.95 -5.13 -16.36
N PRO A 45 -75.51 -4.88 -15.17
CA PRO A 45 -75.16 -5.61 -13.97
C PRO A 45 -75.65 -7.06 -14.03
N GLU A 46 -75.01 -7.89 -13.22
CA GLU A 46 -75.33 -9.30 -13.03
C GLU A 46 -76.80 -9.50 -12.66
N GLY A 47 -77.43 -10.54 -13.23
CA GLY A 47 -78.86 -10.83 -13.09
C GLY A 47 -79.78 -10.22 -14.15
N THR A 48 -79.33 -9.19 -14.89
CA THR A 48 -80.10 -8.63 -16.01
C THR A 48 -80.09 -9.61 -17.20
N LYS A 49 -81.25 -9.86 -17.82
CA LYS A 49 -81.39 -10.83 -18.93
C LYS A 49 -81.57 -10.17 -20.31
N PHE A 50 -82.18 -9.00 -20.35
CA PHE A 50 -82.55 -8.29 -21.58
C PHE A 50 -82.20 -6.81 -21.49
N CYS A 51 -81.92 -6.20 -22.64
CA CYS A 51 -81.62 -4.78 -22.79
C CYS A 51 -82.88 -3.92 -22.48
N GLY A 52 -82.71 -2.86 -21.70
CA GLY A 52 -83.83 -1.96 -21.35
C GLY A 52 -84.28 -1.06 -22.50
N ASP A 53 -83.42 -0.85 -23.50
CA ASP A 53 -83.69 0.07 -24.60
C ASP A 53 -84.26 -0.64 -25.84
N ASP A 54 -83.85 -1.88 -26.11
CA ASP A 54 -84.19 -2.61 -27.34
C ASP A 54 -84.70 -4.05 -27.12
N GLY A 55 -84.73 -4.55 -25.88
CA GLY A 55 -85.21 -5.89 -25.54
C GLY A 55 -84.29 -7.07 -25.92
N THR A 56 -83.11 -6.82 -26.50
CA THR A 56 -82.18 -7.87 -26.94
C THR A 56 -81.61 -8.65 -25.75
N LYS A 57 -81.42 -9.97 -25.89
CA LYS A 57 -80.80 -10.82 -24.87
C LYS A 57 -79.31 -10.51 -24.72
N LEU A 58 -78.85 -10.33 -23.47
CA LEU A 58 -77.48 -9.91 -23.16
C LEU A 58 -76.48 -11.08 -23.19
N SER A 59 -75.24 -10.83 -23.62
CA SER A 59 -74.14 -11.80 -23.65
C SER A 59 -73.13 -11.62 -22.50
N GLU A 60 -72.57 -12.72 -22.01
CA GLU A 60 -71.51 -12.77 -20.98
C GLU A 60 -70.17 -12.30 -21.56
N ILE A 61 -69.40 -11.51 -20.80
CA ILE A 61 -68.06 -11.06 -21.19
C ILE A 61 -67.02 -12.08 -20.67
N SER A 62 -66.38 -12.87 -21.53
CA SER A 62 -65.28 -13.79 -21.13
C SER A 62 -63.93 -13.08 -21.24
N SER A 63 -63.20 -12.90 -20.13
CA SER A 63 -61.87 -12.27 -20.11
C SER A 63 -60.75 -13.32 -20.12
N LYS A 64 -59.88 -13.29 -21.14
CA LYS A 64 -58.65 -14.08 -21.19
C LYS A 64 -57.66 -13.63 -20.11
N MET A 65 -56.96 -14.56 -19.46
CA MET A 65 -56.00 -14.26 -18.37
C MET A 65 -54.56 -14.37 -18.89
N ILE A 66 -53.75 -13.32 -18.69
CA ILE A 66 -52.42 -13.15 -19.29
C ILE A 66 -51.39 -12.81 -18.21
N CYS A 67 -50.13 -13.25 -18.40
CA CYS A 67 -49.02 -12.85 -17.54
C CYS A 67 -48.61 -11.38 -17.80
N PRO A 68 -48.50 -10.53 -16.76
CA PRO A 68 -48.13 -9.13 -16.94
C PRO A 68 -46.69 -8.90 -17.44
N GLU A 69 -45.80 -9.88 -17.29
CA GLU A 69 -44.39 -9.75 -17.71
C GLU A 69 -44.14 -10.31 -19.11
N CYS A 70 -44.45 -11.59 -19.35
CA CYS A 70 -44.17 -12.23 -20.65
C CYS A 70 -45.32 -12.19 -21.66
N ARG A 71 -46.49 -11.65 -21.28
CA ARG A 71 -47.68 -11.50 -22.14
C ARG A 71 -48.25 -12.80 -22.72
N LYS A 72 -47.84 -13.97 -22.21
CA LYS A 72 -48.42 -15.28 -22.57
C LYS A 72 -49.75 -15.50 -21.85
N GLU A 73 -50.72 -16.06 -22.57
CA GLU A 73 -52.01 -16.50 -22.01
C GLU A 73 -51.80 -17.70 -21.08
N GLY A 74 -52.42 -17.66 -19.90
CA GLY A 74 -52.41 -18.80 -18.99
C GLY A 74 -53.37 -19.89 -19.44
N ALA A 75 -53.05 -21.15 -19.13
CA ALA A 75 -54.01 -22.22 -19.40
C ALA A 75 -55.25 -22.06 -18.50
N ALA A 76 -56.38 -22.63 -18.93
CA ALA A 76 -57.65 -22.52 -18.20
C ALA A 76 -57.51 -22.99 -16.74
N GLY A 77 -57.81 -22.11 -15.79
CA GLY A 77 -57.74 -22.38 -14.35
C GLY A 77 -56.40 -22.05 -13.68
N GLU A 78 -55.36 -21.67 -14.43
CA GLU A 78 -54.09 -21.23 -13.86
C GLU A 78 -54.23 -19.85 -13.20
N LYS A 79 -53.65 -19.71 -11.99
CA LYS A 79 -53.65 -18.44 -11.25
C LYS A 79 -52.32 -17.69 -11.37
N PHE A 80 -51.24 -18.37 -11.75
CA PHE A 80 -49.89 -17.81 -11.81
C PHE A 80 -49.13 -18.28 -13.06
N CYS A 81 -48.28 -17.42 -13.61
CA CYS A 81 -47.42 -17.72 -14.76
C CYS A 81 -46.34 -18.73 -14.37
N LYS A 82 -46.19 -19.81 -15.17
CA LYS A 82 -45.16 -20.84 -14.95
C LYS A 82 -43.72 -20.34 -15.08
N GLU A 83 -43.49 -19.30 -15.87
CA GLU A 83 -42.15 -18.77 -16.12
C GLU A 83 -41.72 -17.73 -15.06
N HIS A 84 -42.64 -16.87 -14.62
CA HIS A 84 -42.32 -15.71 -13.78
C HIS A 84 -42.94 -15.78 -12.37
N GLY A 85 -43.80 -16.77 -12.09
CA GLY A 85 -44.50 -16.92 -10.81
C GLY A 85 -45.51 -15.80 -10.49
N LYS A 86 -45.73 -14.84 -11.39
CA LYS A 86 -46.65 -13.71 -11.21
C LYS A 86 -48.11 -14.13 -11.42
N LYS A 87 -49.02 -13.51 -10.67
CA LYS A 87 -50.47 -13.76 -10.80
C LYS A 87 -50.94 -13.35 -12.19
N LEU A 88 -51.70 -14.22 -12.85
CA LEU A 88 -52.30 -13.91 -14.15
C LEU A 88 -53.41 -12.88 -13.96
N ILE A 89 -53.50 -11.91 -14.87
CA ILE A 89 -54.47 -10.81 -14.84
C ILE A 89 -55.30 -10.78 -16.13
N PRO A 90 -56.52 -10.24 -16.12
CA PRO A 90 -57.33 -10.08 -17.33
C PRO A 90 -56.57 -9.34 -18.44
N SER A 91 -56.74 -9.75 -19.70
CA SER A 91 -56.07 -9.14 -20.85
C SER A 91 -56.33 -7.64 -21.00
N SER A 92 -57.47 -7.16 -20.49
CA SER A 92 -57.84 -5.75 -20.41
C SER A 92 -57.02 -4.93 -19.41
N GLU A 93 -56.35 -5.57 -18.45
CA GLU A 93 -55.48 -4.93 -17.45
C GLU A 93 -54.00 -4.91 -17.87
N VAL A 94 -53.62 -5.69 -18.88
CA VAL A 94 -52.24 -5.72 -19.41
C VAL A 94 -51.94 -4.47 -20.25
N SER A 95 -52.95 -3.87 -20.89
CA SER A 95 -52.81 -2.60 -21.61
C SER A 95 -52.49 -1.41 -20.69
N SER A 96 -52.57 -1.57 -19.36
CA SER A 96 -52.22 -0.56 -18.36
C SER A 96 -50.84 -0.75 -17.70
N ILE A 97 -50.08 -1.79 -18.05
CA ILE A 97 -48.69 -1.94 -17.56
C ILE A 97 -47.73 -1.43 -18.63
N ASN A 98 -47.42 -0.15 -18.47
CA ASN A 98 -46.72 0.70 -19.41
C ASN A 98 -45.18 0.48 -19.25
N VAL A 99 -44.66 -0.62 -19.81
CA VAL A 99 -43.21 -0.95 -19.79
C VAL A 99 -42.38 0.18 -20.40
N ASP A 100 -42.93 0.87 -21.40
CA ASP A 100 -42.33 2.03 -22.08
C ASP A 100 -42.24 3.25 -21.14
N ASP A 101 -43.26 3.48 -20.30
CA ASP A 101 -43.27 4.54 -19.28
C ASP A 101 -42.22 4.28 -18.20
N THR A 102 -42.06 3.02 -17.77
CA THR A 102 -41.06 2.64 -16.75
C THR A 102 -39.63 2.82 -17.28
N LEU A 103 -39.37 2.46 -18.55
CA LEU A 103 -38.07 2.66 -19.17
C LEU A 103 -37.75 4.15 -19.37
N ASN A 104 -38.73 4.94 -19.80
CA ASN A 104 -38.57 6.38 -19.96
C ASN A 104 -38.31 7.07 -18.62
N GLN A 105 -39.01 6.67 -17.55
CA GLN A 105 -38.75 7.16 -16.18
C GLN A 105 -37.32 6.86 -15.73
N LYS A 106 -36.79 5.66 -15.99
CA LYS A 106 -35.40 5.32 -15.69
C LYS A 106 -34.39 6.16 -16.48
N LYS A 107 -34.63 6.39 -17.77
CA LYS A 107 -33.78 7.24 -18.62
C LYS A 107 -33.78 8.69 -18.14
N GLU A 108 -34.93 9.25 -17.82
CA GLU A 108 -35.02 10.62 -17.30
C GLU A 108 -34.34 10.78 -15.94
N LEU A 109 -34.49 9.78 -15.07
CA LEU A 109 -33.79 9.75 -13.79
C LEU A 109 -32.26 9.68 -13.99
N ALA A 110 -31.78 8.86 -14.91
CA ALA A 110 -30.35 8.78 -15.23
C ALA A 110 -29.82 10.09 -15.83
N LYS A 111 -30.57 10.76 -16.72
CA LYS A 111 -30.20 12.08 -17.27
C LYS A 111 -30.08 13.14 -16.18
N LYS A 112 -31.00 13.12 -15.19
CA LYS A 112 -30.93 14.03 -14.04
C LYS A 112 -29.62 13.84 -13.27
N TYR A 113 -29.32 12.61 -12.87
CA TYR A 113 -28.09 12.30 -12.13
C TYR A 113 -26.81 12.53 -12.95
N TYR A 114 -26.85 12.27 -14.26
CA TYR A 114 -25.76 12.60 -15.17
C TYR A 114 -25.50 14.10 -15.24
N LYS A 115 -26.57 14.91 -15.32
CA LYS A 115 -26.43 16.37 -15.30
C LYS A 115 -25.84 16.83 -13.98
N GLU A 116 -26.35 16.34 -12.85
CA GLU A 116 -25.79 16.63 -11.52
C GLU A 116 -24.30 16.26 -11.44
N GLY A 117 -23.91 15.07 -11.91
CA GLY A 117 -22.51 14.66 -11.95
C GLY A 117 -21.63 15.55 -12.84
N THR A 118 -22.17 16.04 -13.95
CA THR A 118 -21.47 16.98 -14.83
C THR A 118 -21.32 18.36 -14.19
N ASP A 119 -22.37 18.87 -13.55
CA ASP A 119 -22.33 20.12 -12.79
C ASP A 119 -21.28 20.03 -11.66
N TYR A 120 -21.16 18.87 -11.00
CA TYR A 120 -20.10 18.62 -10.00
C TYR A 120 -18.70 18.53 -10.62
N CYS A 121 -18.53 17.94 -11.81
CA CYS A 121 -17.27 17.95 -12.53
C CYS A 121 -16.82 19.38 -12.87
N ASP A 122 -17.74 20.22 -13.34
CA ASP A 122 -17.48 21.63 -13.66
C ASP A 122 -17.11 22.45 -12.42
N ALA A 123 -17.67 22.08 -11.26
CA ALA A 123 -17.30 22.62 -9.94
C ALA A 123 -16.07 21.93 -9.31
N GLU A 124 -15.34 21.09 -10.06
CA GLU A 124 -14.17 20.31 -9.61
C GLU A 124 -14.43 19.42 -8.38
N SER A 125 -15.69 19.11 -8.09
CA SER A 125 -16.13 18.28 -6.97
C SER A 125 -16.19 16.81 -7.40
N TYR A 126 -15.04 16.21 -7.69
CA TYR A 126 -14.96 14.90 -8.37
C TYR A 126 -15.57 13.72 -7.59
N ASP A 127 -15.52 13.72 -6.25
CA ASP A 127 -16.14 12.66 -5.45
C ASP A 127 -17.68 12.70 -5.56
N ALA A 128 -18.26 13.91 -5.47
CA ALA A 128 -19.69 14.13 -5.66
C ALA A 128 -20.13 13.85 -7.10
N ALA A 129 -19.27 14.15 -8.08
CA ALA A 129 -19.48 13.79 -9.48
C ALA A 129 -19.55 12.28 -9.67
N ILE A 130 -18.61 11.52 -9.10
CA ILE A 130 -18.61 10.04 -9.13
C ILE A 130 -19.88 9.50 -8.49
N GLU A 131 -20.28 10.01 -7.33
CA GLU A 131 -21.49 9.52 -6.65
C GLU A 131 -22.75 9.74 -7.51
N SER A 132 -22.86 10.92 -8.12
CA SER A 132 -23.99 11.26 -9.01
C SER A 132 -23.97 10.42 -10.28
N TYR A 133 -22.81 10.24 -10.90
CA TYR A 133 -22.68 9.36 -12.06
C TYR A 133 -22.97 7.88 -11.74
N LYS A 134 -22.62 7.39 -10.55
CA LYS A 134 -23.02 6.04 -10.10
C LYS A 134 -24.54 5.90 -9.97
N LYS A 135 -25.22 6.90 -9.41
CA LYS A 135 -26.70 6.92 -9.37
C LYS A 135 -27.31 6.92 -10.78
N ALA A 136 -26.68 7.62 -11.73
CA ALA A 136 -27.09 7.59 -13.13
C ALA A 136 -26.90 6.19 -13.75
N GLU A 137 -25.78 5.52 -13.45
CA GLU A 137 -25.48 4.17 -13.92
C GLU A 137 -26.46 3.14 -13.35
N GLU A 138 -26.79 3.24 -12.06
CA GLU A 138 -27.78 2.39 -11.40
C GLU A 138 -29.18 2.57 -12.02
N ALA A 139 -29.57 3.81 -12.35
CA ALA A 139 -30.85 4.10 -12.95
C ALA A 139 -30.96 3.58 -14.40
N TYR A 140 -29.92 3.80 -15.21
CA TYR A 140 -29.86 3.36 -16.60
C TYR A 140 -28.41 3.05 -17.04
N PRO A 141 -27.97 1.77 -16.96
CA PRO A 141 -26.59 1.38 -17.24
C PRO A 141 -26.16 1.56 -18.70
N ASP A 142 -27.11 1.62 -19.64
CA ASP A 142 -26.82 1.69 -21.08
C ASP A 142 -26.84 3.13 -21.58
N PHE A 143 -26.24 4.06 -20.81
CA PHE A 143 -26.15 5.47 -21.15
C PHE A 143 -24.76 5.83 -21.69
N PRO A 144 -24.55 5.97 -23.02
CA PRO A 144 -23.21 6.17 -23.58
C PRO A 144 -22.45 7.38 -23.02
N ALA A 145 -23.08 8.56 -22.95
CA ALA A 145 -22.43 9.80 -22.49
C ALA A 145 -21.95 9.70 -21.04
N LEU A 146 -22.67 8.97 -20.19
CA LEU A 146 -22.27 8.69 -18.82
C LEU A 146 -20.97 7.88 -18.79
N HIS A 147 -20.88 6.82 -19.59
CA HIS A 147 -19.70 5.97 -19.68
C HIS A 147 -18.48 6.69 -20.24
N TYR A 148 -18.68 7.58 -21.22
CA TYR A 148 -17.64 8.47 -21.70
C TYR A 148 -17.09 9.33 -20.56
N ASN A 149 -17.95 10.08 -19.85
CA ASN A 149 -17.52 10.98 -18.78
C ASN A 149 -16.89 10.26 -17.59
N LEU A 150 -17.46 9.13 -17.14
CA LEU A 150 -16.87 8.31 -16.07
C LEU A 150 -15.48 7.80 -16.46
N GLY A 151 -15.31 7.37 -17.70
CA GLY A 151 -14.03 6.92 -18.23
C GLY A 151 -12.93 7.97 -18.11
N TRP A 152 -13.20 9.18 -18.58
CA TRP A 152 -12.26 10.30 -18.50
C TRP A 152 -12.02 10.76 -17.07
N LEU A 153 -13.08 10.86 -16.26
CA LEU A 153 -12.97 11.26 -14.86
C LEU A 153 -12.11 10.29 -14.05
N TYR A 154 -12.35 8.98 -14.17
CA TYR A 154 -11.50 7.99 -13.49
C TYR A 154 -10.06 8.04 -13.96
N SER A 155 -9.83 8.33 -15.23
CA SER A 155 -8.47 8.48 -15.75
C SER A 155 -7.77 9.69 -15.13
N LYS A 156 -8.47 10.84 -15.04
CA LYS A 156 -7.97 12.07 -14.39
C LYS A 156 -7.60 11.82 -12.92
N LEU A 157 -8.35 10.97 -12.23
CA LEU A 157 -8.11 10.58 -10.84
C LEU A 157 -7.06 9.46 -10.70
N GLY A 158 -6.43 9.01 -11.78
CA GLY A 158 -5.40 7.98 -11.77
C GLY A 158 -5.93 6.54 -11.57
N ASN A 159 -7.25 6.35 -11.62
CA ASN A 159 -7.89 5.03 -11.53
C ASN A 159 -8.07 4.42 -12.93
N ALA A 160 -6.94 3.96 -13.48
CA ALA A 160 -6.89 3.43 -14.85
C ALA A 160 -7.80 2.21 -15.07
N GLU A 161 -8.03 1.36 -14.06
CA GLU A 161 -8.89 0.17 -14.19
C GLU A 161 -10.35 0.55 -14.41
N GLN A 162 -10.88 1.47 -13.60
CA GLN A 162 -12.24 1.97 -13.76
C GLN A 162 -12.38 2.79 -15.05
N ALA A 163 -11.37 3.59 -15.40
CA ALA A 163 -11.35 4.31 -16.67
C ALA A 163 -11.48 3.38 -17.87
N ILE A 164 -10.67 2.31 -17.93
CA ILE A 164 -10.74 1.29 -18.99
C ILE A 164 -12.14 0.67 -19.03
N HIS A 165 -12.70 0.29 -17.88
CA HIS A 165 -14.03 -0.32 -17.80
C HIS A 165 -15.11 0.54 -18.46
N HIS A 166 -15.22 1.82 -18.06
CA HIS A 166 -16.27 2.70 -18.59
C HIS A 166 -16.02 3.08 -20.06
N LEU A 167 -14.78 3.33 -20.47
CA LEU A 167 -14.46 3.63 -21.88
C LEU A 167 -14.73 2.42 -22.81
N GLN A 168 -14.48 1.19 -22.35
CA GLN A 168 -14.85 -0.02 -23.10
C GLN A 168 -16.37 -0.14 -23.25
N LYS A 169 -17.14 0.19 -22.21
CA LYS A 169 -18.60 0.19 -22.26
C LYS A 169 -19.13 1.28 -23.20
N TYR A 170 -18.51 2.46 -23.24
CA TYR A 170 -18.84 3.52 -24.20
C TYR A 170 -18.71 3.03 -25.66
N ILE A 171 -17.59 2.38 -26.02
CA ILE A 171 -17.36 1.85 -27.38
C ILE A 171 -18.46 0.86 -27.80
N VAL A 172 -18.93 0.02 -26.86
CA VAL A 172 -20.00 -0.96 -27.13
C VAL A 172 -21.35 -0.27 -27.32
N LEU A 173 -21.64 0.75 -26.52
CA LEU A 173 -22.93 1.44 -26.54
C LEU A 173 -23.06 2.47 -27.68
N ALA A 174 -21.95 3.02 -28.17
CA ALA A 174 -21.92 4.01 -29.25
C ALA A 174 -20.83 3.67 -30.27
N PRO A 175 -21.00 2.62 -31.11
CA PRO A 175 -19.98 2.13 -32.05
C PRO A 175 -19.76 3.01 -33.29
N ASP A 176 -20.60 4.02 -33.51
CA ASP A 176 -20.52 4.95 -34.65
C ASP A 176 -20.06 6.37 -34.24
N ALA A 177 -19.68 6.56 -32.98
CA ALA A 177 -19.18 7.86 -32.50
C ALA A 177 -17.82 8.22 -33.15
N SER A 178 -17.65 9.50 -33.49
CA SER A 178 -16.47 9.99 -34.24
C SER A 178 -15.15 9.89 -33.48
N ASP A 179 -15.20 9.77 -32.16
CA ASP A 179 -14.07 9.75 -31.23
C ASP A 179 -13.63 8.34 -30.82
N ILE A 180 -14.27 7.29 -31.33
CA ILE A 180 -13.98 5.89 -30.92
C ILE A 180 -12.52 5.52 -31.08
N THR A 181 -11.89 5.93 -32.20
CA THR A 181 -10.48 5.61 -32.46
C THR A 181 -9.55 6.25 -31.41
N GLU A 182 -9.90 7.46 -30.94
CA GLU A 182 -9.17 8.14 -29.87
C GLU A 182 -9.36 7.41 -28.53
N VAL A 183 -10.60 7.08 -28.18
CA VAL A 183 -10.93 6.33 -26.96
C VAL A 183 -10.24 4.96 -26.95
N GLN A 184 -10.26 4.23 -28.06
CA GLN A 184 -9.56 2.95 -28.22
C GLN A 184 -8.05 3.10 -27.99
N SER A 185 -7.44 4.12 -28.60
CA SER A 185 -6.01 4.41 -28.42
C SER A 185 -5.68 4.71 -26.96
N TYR A 186 -6.53 5.48 -26.29
CA TYR A 186 -6.35 5.82 -24.87
C TYR A 186 -6.49 4.61 -23.94
N ILE A 187 -7.44 3.71 -24.20
CA ILE A 187 -7.58 2.45 -23.46
C ILE A 187 -6.29 1.61 -23.55
N VAL A 188 -5.64 1.57 -24.72
CA VAL A 188 -4.35 0.86 -24.87
C VAL A 188 -3.27 1.47 -23.97
N VAL A 189 -3.18 2.80 -23.92
CA VAL A 189 -2.25 3.52 -23.02
C VAL A 189 -2.52 3.15 -21.55
N LEU A 190 -3.78 3.20 -21.12
CA LEU A 190 -4.17 2.87 -19.75
C LEU A 190 -3.86 1.39 -19.41
N LYS A 191 -4.14 0.46 -20.33
CA LYS A 191 -3.83 -0.97 -20.14
C LYS A 191 -2.33 -1.21 -19.97
N ASN A 192 -1.50 -0.52 -20.75
CA ASN A 192 -0.05 -0.59 -20.59
C ASN A 192 0.41 -0.02 -19.24
N ALA A 193 -0.17 1.10 -18.79
CA ALA A 193 0.13 1.66 -17.48
C ALA A 193 -0.24 0.71 -16.33
N VAL A 194 -1.40 0.05 -16.39
CA VAL A 194 -1.83 -0.96 -15.40
C VAL A 194 -0.89 -2.16 -15.42
N LYS A 195 -0.55 -2.68 -16.61
CA LYS A 195 0.37 -3.82 -16.77
C LYS A 195 1.74 -3.50 -16.15
N ASN A 196 2.31 -2.34 -16.46
CA ASN A 196 3.62 -1.93 -15.94
C ASN A 196 3.59 -1.78 -14.42
N ARG A 197 2.51 -1.22 -13.86
CA ARG A 197 2.33 -1.09 -12.40
C ARG A 197 2.24 -2.46 -11.73
N LYS A 198 1.47 -3.39 -12.30
CA LYS A 198 1.34 -4.76 -11.79
C LYS A 198 2.67 -5.50 -11.82
N GLN A 199 3.40 -5.41 -12.93
CA GLN A 199 4.72 -6.01 -13.05
C GLN A 199 5.68 -5.46 -12.00
N ALA A 200 5.70 -4.15 -11.77
CA ALA A 200 6.49 -3.54 -10.71
C ALA A 200 6.10 -4.08 -9.32
N MET A 201 4.80 -4.13 -9.01
CA MET A 201 4.28 -4.68 -7.74
C MET A 201 4.64 -6.15 -7.54
N ASP A 202 4.56 -6.97 -8.58
CA ASP A 202 4.93 -8.39 -8.52
C ASP A 202 6.44 -8.55 -8.27
N THR A 203 7.29 -7.74 -8.93
CA THR A 203 8.73 -7.69 -8.65
C THR A 203 9.00 -7.33 -7.18
N PHE A 204 8.33 -6.31 -6.64
CA PHE A 204 8.45 -5.93 -5.23
C PHE A 204 8.01 -7.03 -4.28
N LYS A 205 6.88 -7.67 -4.56
CA LYS A 205 6.37 -8.77 -3.74
C LYS A 205 7.36 -9.93 -3.70
N ASN A 206 7.87 -10.34 -4.85
CA ASN A 206 8.85 -11.42 -4.95
C ASN A 206 10.15 -11.06 -4.19
N ARG A 207 10.58 -9.80 -4.27
CA ARG A 207 11.72 -9.29 -3.52
C ARG A 207 11.48 -9.38 -2.01
N ASP A 208 10.35 -8.88 -1.52
CA ASP A 208 9.99 -8.92 -0.09
C ASP A 208 9.92 -10.36 0.43
N GLU A 209 9.37 -11.29 -0.36
CA GLU A 209 9.35 -12.72 -0.04
C GLU A 209 10.76 -13.31 0.04
N ALA A 210 11.66 -12.95 -0.89
CA ALA A 210 13.05 -13.38 -0.88
C ALA A 210 13.81 -12.86 0.36
N MET A 211 13.60 -11.59 0.73
CA MET A 211 14.21 -10.99 1.93
C MET A 211 13.72 -11.68 3.21
N LYS A 212 12.41 -11.88 3.37
CA LYS A 212 11.81 -12.60 4.51
C LYS A 212 12.34 -14.02 4.64
N LYS A 213 12.45 -14.72 3.50
CA LYS A 213 12.99 -16.09 3.45
C LYS A 213 14.44 -16.11 3.92
N ALA A 214 15.28 -15.22 3.40
CA ALA A 214 16.69 -15.14 3.79
C ALA A 214 16.88 -14.86 5.29
N LEU A 215 16.12 -13.92 5.86
CA LEU A 215 16.16 -13.64 7.31
C LEU A 215 15.83 -14.87 8.16
N THR A 216 14.86 -15.66 7.71
CA THR A 216 14.41 -16.87 8.42
C THR A 216 15.46 -17.97 8.33
N GLU A 217 15.98 -18.23 7.13
CA GLU A 217 16.95 -19.31 6.85
C GLU A 217 18.34 -18.99 7.42
N GLN A 218 18.73 -17.72 7.50
CA GLN A 218 20.07 -17.29 7.91
C GLN A 218 20.13 -16.69 9.31
N LYS A 219 19.07 -16.84 10.10
CA LYS A 219 19.00 -16.32 11.47
C LYS A 219 20.20 -16.72 12.35
N GLY A 220 20.75 -17.93 12.15
CA GLY A 220 21.94 -18.42 12.86
C GLY A 220 23.29 -17.90 12.33
N LYS A 221 23.31 -17.29 11.12
CA LYS A 221 24.52 -16.76 10.47
C LYS A 221 24.88 -15.38 11.02
N TYR A 222 23.89 -14.49 11.17
CA TYR A 222 24.07 -13.06 11.46
C TYR A 222 24.35 -12.76 12.95
N GLY A 223 25.37 -13.40 13.51
CA GLY A 223 25.83 -13.17 14.88
C GLY A 223 26.89 -12.07 15.00
N SER A 224 27.17 -11.68 16.24
CA SER A 224 28.31 -10.83 16.59
C SER A 224 29.46 -11.69 17.12
N VAL A 225 30.66 -11.12 17.16
CA VAL A 225 31.84 -11.70 17.81
C VAL A 225 32.26 -10.80 18.97
N THR A 226 32.72 -11.38 20.07
CA THR A 226 33.22 -10.63 21.22
C THR A 226 34.70 -10.31 21.01
N VAL A 227 35.05 -9.03 21.05
CA VAL A 227 36.43 -8.56 21.10
C VAL A 227 36.77 -8.28 22.57
N PRO A 228 37.77 -8.96 23.16
CA PRO A 228 38.07 -8.82 24.57
C PRO A 228 38.63 -7.43 24.90
N ALA A 229 38.40 -6.99 26.13
CA ALA A 229 39.01 -5.78 26.67
C ALA A 229 40.54 -5.88 26.62
N GLY A 230 41.21 -4.75 26.45
CA GLY A 230 42.67 -4.68 26.49
C GLY A 230 43.26 -3.69 25.51
N GLU A 231 44.58 -3.50 25.62
CA GLU A 231 45.35 -2.65 24.74
C GLU A 231 45.55 -3.27 23.36
N PHE A 232 45.55 -2.43 22.33
CA PHE A 232 46.04 -2.78 21.00
C PHE A 232 46.81 -1.61 20.38
N ILE A 233 47.51 -1.89 19.29
CA ILE A 233 48.27 -0.91 18.52
C ILE A 233 47.36 -0.33 17.44
N MET A 234 47.03 0.95 17.57
CA MET A 234 46.20 1.70 16.63
C MET A 234 47.09 2.60 15.75
N GLY A 235 46.78 2.64 14.45
CA GLY A 235 47.55 3.41 13.48
C GLY A 235 48.84 2.74 13.04
N THR A 236 49.74 3.55 12.47
CA THR A 236 51.07 3.12 12.01
C THR A 236 52.01 4.29 11.81
N ASP A 237 53.29 4.08 12.13
CA ASP A 237 54.36 5.04 11.82
C ASP A 237 54.80 5.00 10.35
N GLU A 238 54.34 4.00 9.57
CA GLU A 238 54.62 3.91 8.13
C GLU A 238 53.71 4.82 7.28
N ALA A 239 52.65 5.40 7.86
CA ALA A 239 51.72 6.28 7.16
C ALA A 239 52.24 7.73 7.11
N ARG A 240 51.97 8.43 6.01
CA ARG A 240 52.40 9.83 5.84
C ARG A 240 51.44 10.86 6.41
N GLU A 241 50.17 10.51 6.60
CA GLU A 241 49.11 11.49 6.83
C GLU A 241 48.23 11.12 8.03
N ASP A 242 47.14 10.40 7.80
CA ASP A 242 46.02 10.34 8.74
C ASP A 242 46.06 9.14 9.70
N ALA A 243 46.80 8.07 9.38
CA ALA A 243 47.00 6.93 10.27
C ALA A 243 48.23 7.04 11.22
N TYR A 244 48.92 8.19 11.20
CA TYR A 244 50.06 8.50 12.07
C TYR A 244 49.60 9.28 13.33
N PRO A 245 50.22 9.08 14.50
CA PRO A 245 51.24 8.08 14.82
C PRO A 245 50.66 6.71 15.18
N GLU A 246 51.51 5.70 15.19
CA GLU A 246 51.23 4.48 15.93
C GLU A 246 51.13 4.78 17.43
N HIS A 247 50.05 4.33 18.08
CA HIS A 247 49.84 4.57 19.51
C HIS A 247 49.05 3.44 20.18
N ARG A 248 49.20 3.32 21.50
CA ARG A 248 48.48 2.32 22.30
C ARG A 248 47.11 2.83 22.70
N VAL A 249 46.09 2.04 22.44
CA VAL A 249 44.71 2.31 22.84
C VAL A 249 44.18 1.13 23.63
N TYR A 250 43.63 1.39 24.81
CA TYR A 250 42.85 0.44 25.58
C TYR A 250 41.38 0.54 25.16
N LEU A 251 40.78 -0.60 24.80
CA LEU A 251 39.34 -0.72 24.60
C LEU A 251 38.73 -1.64 25.66
N ASP A 252 37.55 -1.27 26.16
CA ASP A 252 36.69 -2.20 26.88
C ASP A 252 36.23 -3.36 25.98
N ALA A 253 35.68 -4.42 26.56
CA ALA A 253 35.14 -5.51 25.78
C ALA A 253 33.87 -5.05 25.05
N PHE A 254 33.77 -5.38 23.78
CA PHE A 254 32.61 -5.05 22.94
C PHE A 254 32.26 -6.24 22.05
N GLU A 255 31.03 -6.25 21.55
CA GLU A 255 30.62 -7.15 20.48
C GLU A 255 30.56 -6.36 19.17
N ILE A 256 30.95 -6.99 18.07
CA ILE A 256 30.85 -6.42 16.73
C ILE A 256 30.29 -7.45 15.77
N ASP A 257 29.46 -7.01 14.84
CA ASP A 257 28.82 -7.91 13.89
C ASP A 257 29.87 -8.65 13.05
N ARG A 258 29.69 -9.97 12.92
CA ARG A 258 30.60 -10.86 12.19
C ARG A 258 30.71 -10.47 10.72
N TYR A 259 29.63 -9.95 10.17
CA TYR A 259 29.47 -9.54 8.78
C TYR A 259 28.96 -8.09 8.71
N GLU A 260 29.12 -7.46 7.56
CA GLU A 260 28.36 -6.26 7.21
C GLU A 260 26.85 -6.54 7.25
N ILE A 261 26.05 -5.51 7.52
CA ILE A 261 24.59 -5.63 7.47
C ILE A 261 24.15 -5.98 6.05
N THR A 262 23.26 -6.96 5.90
CA THR A 262 22.79 -7.40 4.57
C THR A 262 21.57 -6.63 4.08
N ASN A 263 21.27 -6.74 2.79
CA ASN A 263 20.01 -6.23 2.23
C ASN A 263 18.77 -6.82 2.92
N ALA A 264 18.80 -8.10 3.30
CA ALA A 264 17.68 -8.75 3.99
C ALA A 264 17.45 -8.15 5.39
N GLN A 265 18.54 -7.95 6.14
CA GLN A 265 18.51 -7.30 7.45
C GLN A 265 18.00 -5.86 7.35
N TYR A 266 18.53 -5.08 6.41
CA TYR A 266 18.09 -3.70 6.20
C TYR A 266 16.63 -3.61 5.70
N TRP A 267 16.16 -4.59 4.93
CA TRP A 267 14.76 -4.68 4.52
C TRP A 267 13.80 -4.79 5.71
N GLU A 268 14.16 -5.54 6.77
CA GLU A 268 13.35 -5.64 8.00
C GLU A 268 13.20 -4.25 8.67
N PHE A 269 14.29 -3.48 8.70
CA PHE A 269 14.25 -2.10 9.18
C PHE A 269 13.35 -1.20 8.32
N LEU A 270 13.43 -1.31 6.99
CA LEU A 270 12.56 -0.53 6.11
C LEU A 270 11.08 -0.90 6.26
N ASP A 271 10.77 -2.18 6.43
CA ASP A 271 9.41 -2.65 6.70
C ASP A 271 8.89 -2.08 8.04
N TYR A 272 9.73 -2.02 9.06
CA TYR A 272 9.43 -1.32 10.32
C TYR A 272 9.16 0.17 10.11
N MET A 273 10.06 0.88 9.41
CA MET A 273 9.93 2.32 9.17
C MET A 273 8.66 2.64 8.37
N LYS A 274 8.34 1.84 7.35
CA LYS A 274 7.11 2.02 6.56
C LYS A 274 5.83 1.85 7.38
N LYS A 275 5.84 0.95 8.36
CA LYS A 275 4.67 0.65 9.21
C LYS A 275 4.48 1.65 10.36
N THR A 276 5.58 2.13 10.93
CA THR A 276 5.56 2.88 12.19
C THR A 276 5.90 4.35 12.02
N ASN A 277 6.69 4.68 10.98
CA ASN A 277 7.32 5.99 10.79
C ASN A 277 8.02 6.48 12.07
N ASP A 278 8.64 5.56 12.82
CA ASP A 278 9.27 5.85 14.11
C ASP A 278 10.71 6.36 13.94
N HIS A 279 10.88 7.67 14.13
CA HIS A 279 12.18 8.35 14.11
C HIS A 279 12.78 8.56 15.51
N SER A 280 12.22 7.97 16.57
CA SER A 280 12.62 8.25 17.96
C SER A 280 14.07 7.89 18.28
N LYS A 281 14.67 6.97 17.51
CA LYS A 281 16.05 6.50 17.65
C LYS A 281 17.01 7.11 16.64
N CYS A 282 16.52 7.93 15.72
CA CYS A 282 17.35 8.52 14.69
C CYS A 282 18.27 9.60 15.27
N PHE A 283 19.33 9.92 14.53
CA PHE A 283 20.28 10.93 14.95
C PHE A 283 19.61 12.32 14.95
N LYS A 284 19.76 13.09 16.04
CA LYS A 284 19.07 14.38 16.22
C LYS A 284 19.34 15.43 15.12
N GLY A 285 20.46 15.31 14.41
CA GLY A 285 20.85 16.20 13.31
C GLY A 285 20.63 15.61 11.91
N GLU A 286 19.83 14.56 11.77
CA GLU A 286 19.56 13.98 10.45
C GLU A 286 18.75 14.92 9.54
N PRO A 287 18.86 14.78 8.21
CA PRO A 287 18.02 15.54 7.26
C PRO A 287 16.52 15.34 7.52
N SER A 288 15.76 16.43 7.49
CA SER A 288 14.30 16.42 7.73
C SER A 288 13.57 15.55 6.69
N GLY A 289 12.63 14.72 7.16
CA GLY A 289 11.78 13.88 6.31
C GLY A 289 12.49 12.70 5.64
N LYS A 290 13.69 12.32 6.12
CA LYS A 290 14.41 11.15 5.61
C LYS A 290 13.60 9.88 5.85
N ASN A 291 13.40 9.05 4.83
CA ASN A 291 12.63 7.80 4.93
C ASN A 291 13.52 6.54 5.03
N HIS A 292 14.82 6.75 5.16
CA HIS A 292 15.88 5.76 5.22
C HIS A 292 15.96 4.74 4.07
N THR A 293 15.23 4.96 2.97
CA THR A 293 15.28 4.09 1.80
C THR A 293 16.60 4.30 1.05
N PRO A 294 17.40 3.24 0.84
CA PRO A 294 18.65 3.34 0.12
C PRO A 294 18.41 3.86 -1.29
N ARG A 295 19.38 4.59 -1.83
CA ARG A 295 19.24 5.13 -3.18
C ARG A 295 19.23 4.00 -4.19
N PHE A 296 18.27 4.03 -5.11
CA PHE A 296 18.05 2.99 -6.12
C PHE A 296 17.80 1.59 -5.51
N TRP A 297 17.11 1.55 -4.35
CA TRP A 297 16.75 0.32 -3.62
C TRP A 297 16.12 -0.76 -4.49
N ASP A 298 15.36 -0.36 -5.50
CA ASP A 298 14.57 -1.25 -6.35
C ASP A 298 15.37 -1.88 -7.49
N ASN A 299 16.64 -1.49 -7.65
CA ASN A 299 17.51 -2.01 -8.70
C ASN A 299 17.90 -3.48 -8.44
N GLU A 300 17.54 -4.35 -9.37
CA GLU A 300 17.74 -5.81 -9.30
C GLU A 300 19.19 -6.24 -9.03
N TYR A 301 20.18 -5.50 -9.51
CA TYR A 301 21.60 -5.81 -9.29
C TYR A 301 21.98 -5.84 -7.80
N TYR A 302 21.22 -5.13 -6.96
CA TYR A 302 21.45 -5.04 -5.52
C TYR A 302 20.32 -5.70 -4.70
N ASN A 303 19.41 -6.46 -5.35
CA ASN A 303 18.30 -7.14 -4.67
C ASN A 303 18.68 -8.51 -4.08
N VAL A 304 19.97 -8.86 -4.10
CA VAL A 304 20.44 -10.13 -3.52
C VAL A 304 20.41 -10.02 -1.98
N PRO A 305 19.66 -10.90 -1.27
CA PRO A 305 19.43 -10.76 0.16
C PRO A 305 20.69 -10.69 1.03
N ASP A 306 21.74 -11.43 0.66
CA ASP A 306 22.97 -11.57 1.46
C ASP A 306 24.09 -10.63 1.05
N TYR A 307 23.88 -9.78 0.06
CA TYR A 307 24.87 -8.76 -0.26
C TYR A 307 24.90 -7.71 0.86
N PRO A 308 26.07 -7.12 1.14
CA PRO A 308 26.16 -6.02 2.08
C PRO A 308 25.27 -4.87 1.60
N ILE A 309 24.53 -4.26 2.51
CA ILE A 309 23.73 -3.07 2.23
C ILE A 309 24.65 -1.92 1.82
N VAL A 310 24.29 -1.23 0.74
CA VAL A 310 25.02 -0.10 0.19
C VAL A 310 24.07 1.00 -0.26
N ARG A 311 24.61 2.14 -0.69
CA ARG A 311 23.84 3.32 -1.14
C ARG A 311 22.97 3.90 -0.02
N ILE A 312 23.50 3.77 1.19
CA ILE A 312 23.04 4.35 2.44
C ILE A 312 24.04 5.40 2.88
N ASP A 313 23.56 6.45 3.54
CA ASP A 313 24.42 7.44 4.17
C ASP A 313 24.71 7.08 5.64
N TRP A 314 25.44 7.94 6.36
CA TRP A 314 25.78 7.66 7.76
C TRP A 314 24.54 7.67 8.67
N TYR A 315 23.54 8.51 8.37
CA TYR A 315 22.31 8.60 9.16
C TYR A 315 21.44 7.35 9.00
N ASP A 316 21.41 6.75 7.81
CA ASP A 316 20.81 5.44 7.56
C ASP A 316 21.45 4.34 8.40
N ALA A 317 22.79 4.28 8.38
CA ALA A 317 23.56 3.31 9.16
C ALA A 317 23.31 3.48 10.68
N TYR A 318 23.31 4.72 11.15
CA TYR A 318 23.04 5.06 12.56
C TYR A 318 21.61 4.66 12.97
N ALA A 319 20.60 5.04 12.19
CA ALA A 319 19.20 4.76 12.48
C ALA A 319 18.94 3.25 12.53
N TYR A 320 19.47 2.50 11.56
CA TYR A 320 19.39 1.03 11.59
C TYR A 320 20.04 0.46 12.85
N ALA A 321 21.28 0.89 13.16
CA ALA A 321 22.01 0.34 14.31
C ALA A 321 21.23 0.58 15.61
N ALA A 322 20.73 1.80 15.82
CA ALA A 322 19.94 2.16 16.98
C ALA A 322 18.60 1.39 17.03
N TRP A 323 17.91 1.26 15.89
CA TRP A 323 16.68 0.48 15.77
C TRP A 323 16.89 -0.98 16.22
N ALA A 324 17.99 -1.59 15.74
CA ALA A 324 18.39 -2.95 16.08
C ALA A 324 18.89 -3.12 17.53
N GLY A 325 18.87 -2.06 18.35
CA GLY A 325 19.37 -2.09 19.73
C GLY A 325 20.91 -2.14 19.82
N LYS A 326 21.59 -1.72 18.75
CA LYS A 326 23.05 -1.69 18.60
C LYS A 326 23.53 -0.24 18.43
N ARG A 327 24.79 -0.08 18.02
CA ARG A 327 25.39 1.19 17.59
C ARG A 327 26.36 0.95 16.44
N LEU A 328 26.85 2.01 15.80
CA LEU A 328 28.04 1.89 14.93
C LEU A 328 29.28 1.62 15.80
N PRO A 329 30.29 0.87 15.30
CA PRO A 329 31.57 0.75 15.98
C PRO A 329 32.28 2.11 16.01
N THR A 330 33.10 2.35 17.03
CA THR A 330 34.12 3.40 16.90
C THR A 330 35.19 2.98 15.90
N GLU A 331 35.94 3.94 15.36
CA GLU A 331 37.07 3.66 14.47
C GLU A 331 38.10 2.75 15.16
N ALA A 332 38.36 2.97 16.45
CA ALA A 332 39.27 2.16 17.23
C ALA A 332 38.77 0.72 17.42
N GLU A 333 37.47 0.55 17.70
CA GLU A 333 36.86 -0.77 17.81
C GLU A 333 36.92 -1.53 16.48
N TRP A 334 36.60 -0.84 15.38
CA TRP A 334 36.70 -1.40 14.05
C TRP A 334 38.14 -1.86 13.74
N GLU A 335 39.13 -1.00 14.01
CA GLU A 335 40.53 -1.31 13.75
C GLU A 335 40.99 -2.48 14.63
N LYS A 336 40.69 -2.49 15.93
CA LYS A 336 41.02 -3.63 16.81
C LYS A 336 40.39 -4.92 16.30
N ALA A 337 39.11 -4.89 15.94
CA ALA A 337 38.39 -6.05 15.42
C ALA A 337 38.99 -6.61 14.12
N ALA A 338 39.58 -5.76 13.27
CA ALA A 338 40.28 -6.17 12.06
C ALA A 338 41.73 -6.60 12.33
N ARG A 339 42.47 -5.82 13.11
CA ARG A 339 43.94 -5.81 13.22
C ARG A 339 44.49 -6.78 14.24
N GLY A 340 43.71 -7.15 15.25
CA GLY A 340 44.21 -7.93 16.39
C GLY A 340 45.09 -7.11 17.32
N LEU A 341 45.83 -7.80 18.19
CA LEU A 341 46.75 -7.18 19.16
C LEU A 341 48.18 -7.07 18.63
N ASP A 342 48.50 -7.82 17.58
CA ASP A 342 49.81 -8.00 16.96
C ASP A 342 50.08 -7.06 15.78
N GLY A 343 49.21 -6.07 15.53
CA GLY A 343 49.45 -4.99 14.57
C GLY A 343 49.36 -5.37 13.09
N ARG A 344 48.51 -6.34 12.73
CA ARG A 344 48.49 -6.93 11.37
C ARG A 344 48.16 -5.93 10.27
N LYS A 345 48.86 -6.00 9.13
CA LYS A 345 48.57 -5.16 7.95
C LYS A 345 47.21 -5.46 7.32
N PHE A 346 46.79 -6.73 7.31
CA PHE A 346 45.50 -7.21 6.84
C PHE A 346 44.84 -8.07 7.92
N PRO A 347 43.51 -8.30 7.89
CA PRO A 347 42.84 -9.09 8.93
C PRO A 347 43.44 -10.48 9.16
N TRP A 348 43.90 -11.11 8.07
CA TRP A 348 44.50 -12.44 8.08
C TRP A 348 46.00 -12.48 8.38
N GLY A 349 46.70 -11.34 8.40
CA GLY A 349 48.15 -11.30 8.62
C GLY A 349 48.85 -10.16 7.89
N ASN A 350 50.16 -10.29 7.69
CA ASN A 350 50.99 -9.22 7.11
C ASN A 350 51.24 -9.37 5.60
N GLU A 351 51.05 -10.57 5.07
CA GLU A 351 51.24 -10.86 3.65
C GLU A 351 49.97 -10.56 2.85
N TRP A 352 50.13 -9.86 1.73
CA TRP A 352 49.05 -9.59 0.81
C TRP A 352 48.59 -10.88 0.12
N ASP A 353 47.29 -11.14 0.15
CA ASP A 353 46.67 -12.28 -0.52
C ASP A 353 45.32 -11.84 -1.11
N PRO A 354 45.23 -11.64 -2.45
CA PRO A 354 44.00 -11.17 -3.09
C PRO A 354 42.86 -12.18 -3.03
N SER A 355 43.11 -13.46 -2.69
CA SER A 355 42.06 -14.47 -2.55
C SER A 355 41.27 -14.35 -1.24
N ARG A 356 41.73 -13.51 -0.32
CA ARG A 356 41.16 -13.35 1.04
C ARG A 356 40.22 -12.17 1.18
N CYS A 357 39.99 -11.40 0.12
CA CYS A 357 39.09 -10.26 0.14
C CYS A 357 38.36 -10.11 -1.19
N ASN A 358 37.24 -9.38 -1.17
CA ASN A 358 36.56 -9.03 -2.41
C ASN A 358 37.07 -7.69 -2.95
N LEU A 359 37.87 -7.75 -4.03
CA LEU A 359 38.29 -6.61 -4.85
C LEU A 359 37.92 -6.78 -6.33
N SER A 360 36.95 -7.65 -6.65
CA SER A 360 36.63 -7.97 -8.05
C SER A 360 35.85 -6.89 -8.79
N GLY A 361 35.47 -5.81 -8.10
CA GLY A 361 34.57 -4.81 -8.66
C GLY A 361 33.11 -5.25 -8.73
N ASP A 362 32.72 -6.44 -8.26
CA ASP A 362 31.32 -6.90 -8.15
C ASP A 362 30.94 -7.15 -6.68
N PRO A 363 29.69 -6.91 -6.27
CA PRO A 363 29.21 -7.27 -4.94
C PRO A 363 29.17 -8.80 -4.79
N LYS A 364 29.44 -9.28 -3.58
CA LYS A 364 29.37 -10.70 -3.22
C LYS A 364 28.59 -10.86 -1.91
N PRO A 365 28.06 -12.06 -1.61
CA PRO A 365 27.45 -12.33 -0.32
C PRO A 365 28.43 -12.07 0.81
N VAL A 366 27.96 -11.49 1.91
CA VAL A 366 28.78 -11.34 3.11
C VAL A 366 29.29 -12.70 3.58
N GLY A 367 30.57 -12.73 3.96
CA GLY A 367 31.27 -13.94 4.36
C GLY A 367 31.81 -14.80 3.23
N SER A 368 31.86 -14.31 1.99
CA SER A 368 32.33 -15.10 0.85
C SER A 368 33.81 -15.51 0.94
N ASN A 369 34.61 -14.83 1.76
CA ASN A 369 36.04 -15.05 1.88
C ASN A 369 36.39 -15.64 3.25
N GLU A 370 36.26 -16.95 3.42
CA GLU A 370 36.55 -17.64 4.70
C GLU A 370 37.99 -17.42 5.19
N GLY A 371 38.96 -17.40 4.27
CA GLY A 371 40.36 -17.10 4.57
C GLY A 371 40.61 -15.63 4.96
N GLY A 372 39.64 -14.74 4.75
CA GLY A 372 39.73 -13.31 5.01
C GLY A 372 39.44 -12.89 6.45
N LYS A 373 39.05 -13.83 7.31
CA LYS A 373 38.66 -13.52 8.69
C LYS A 373 39.76 -12.83 9.48
N SER A 374 39.36 -11.88 10.32
CA SER A 374 40.22 -11.37 11.38
C SER A 374 40.46 -12.42 12.48
N VAL A 375 41.40 -12.14 13.38
CA VAL A 375 41.68 -12.99 14.56
C VAL A 375 40.47 -13.22 15.46
N TYR A 376 39.52 -12.29 15.46
CA TYR A 376 38.30 -12.36 16.25
C TYR A 376 37.13 -12.99 15.48
N GLY A 377 37.35 -13.35 14.21
CA GLY A 377 36.34 -13.99 13.36
C GLY A 377 35.45 -13.03 12.58
N CYS A 378 35.80 -11.74 12.49
CA CYS A 378 35.09 -10.81 11.61
C CYS A 378 35.46 -11.07 10.15
N TYR A 379 34.46 -11.15 9.29
CA TYR A 379 34.64 -11.30 7.85
C TYR A 379 34.67 -9.96 7.15
N ASP A 380 35.28 -9.94 5.96
CA ASP A 380 35.21 -8.83 5.01
C ASP A 380 35.65 -7.46 5.58
N MET A 381 36.45 -7.47 6.67
CA MET A 381 37.11 -6.28 7.22
C MET A 381 38.14 -5.67 6.25
N ALA A 382 38.39 -6.30 5.10
CA ALA A 382 39.21 -5.80 4.01
C ALA A 382 38.47 -6.04 2.69
N GLY A 383 38.23 -4.97 1.91
CA GLY A 383 37.50 -5.03 0.65
C GLY A 383 35.98 -5.07 0.85
N SER A 384 35.24 -5.68 -0.09
CA SER A 384 33.77 -5.72 -0.08
C SER A 384 33.13 -4.32 -0.15
N VAL A 385 32.86 -3.69 0.98
CA VAL A 385 32.33 -2.33 1.09
C VAL A 385 33.12 -1.55 2.13
N HIS A 386 33.25 -0.25 1.93
CA HIS A 386 33.67 0.61 3.03
C HIS A 386 32.61 0.56 4.13
N GLU A 387 33.03 0.74 5.38
CA GLU A 387 32.12 0.65 6.52
C GLU A 387 32.10 1.93 7.33
N TRP A 388 30.92 2.51 7.52
CA TRP A 388 30.71 3.65 8.41
C TRP A 388 31.10 3.34 9.86
N CYS A 389 31.87 4.25 10.47
CA CYS A 389 32.13 4.28 11.91
C CYS A 389 31.36 5.44 12.58
N ALA A 390 31.25 5.40 13.91
CA ALA A 390 30.59 6.45 14.69
C ALA A 390 31.35 7.79 14.65
N ASP A 391 32.68 7.73 14.55
CA ASP A 391 33.60 8.84 14.76
C ASP A 391 33.45 9.94 13.69
N TRP A 392 33.53 11.19 14.14
CA TRP A 392 33.91 12.28 13.25
C TRP A 392 35.37 12.10 12.82
N TYR A 393 35.70 12.49 11.60
CA TYR A 393 37.06 12.39 11.08
C TYR A 393 37.87 13.65 11.39
N SER A 394 39.09 13.44 11.89
CA SER A 394 40.18 14.41 11.89
C SER A 394 41.48 13.71 11.53
N ASN A 395 42.30 14.37 10.72
CA ASN A 395 43.61 13.87 10.30
C ASN A 395 44.67 13.97 11.42
N THR A 396 44.45 14.80 12.45
CA THR A 396 45.36 14.95 13.60
C THR A 396 44.90 14.19 14.83
N TYR A 397 43.72 13.57 14.81
CA TYR A 397 43.10 12.98 16.00
C TYR A 397 44.00 11.96 16.70
N TYR A 398 44.78 11.17 15.95
CA TYR A 398 45.65 10.15 16.54
C TYR A 398 46.77 10.75 17.43
N THR A 399 47.18 12.01 17.19
CA THR A 399 48.19 12.68 18.05
C THR A 399 47.65 13.12 19.41
N GLU A 400 46.34 13.27 19.53
CA GLU A 400 45.65 13.81 20.71
C GLU A 400 44.62 12.84 21.30
N ALA A 401 44.47 11.66 20.70
CA ALA A 401 43.46 10.68 21.06
C ALA A 401 43.64 10.22 22.52
N PRO A 402 42.56 10.14 23.30
CA PRO A 402 42.64 9.56 24.63
C PRO A 402 43.05 8.09 24.53
N SER A 403 43.88 7.63 25.47
CA SER A 403 44.39 6.26 25.48
C SER A 403 43.34 5.20 25.81
N ARG A 404 42.12 5.58 26.24
CA ARG A 404 41.05 4.66 26.62
C ARG A 404 39.75 5.00 25.90
N ASN A 405 39.19 4.03 25.16
CA ASN A 405 37.92 4.12 24.44
C ASN A 405 37.74 5.43 23.62
N PRO A 406 38.68 5.78 22.72
CA PRO A 406 38.55 6.96 21.87
C PRO A 406 37.30 6.86 20.98
N LYS A 407 36.63 8.00 20.77
CA LYS A 407 35.37 8.12 20.02
C LYS A 407 35.41 9.14 18.87
N GLY A 408 36.62 9.59 18.52
CA GLY A 408 36.83 10.70 17.60
C GLY A 408 36.61 12.06 18.27
N PRO A 409 36.84 13.16 17.53
CA PRO A 409 36.50 14.51 17.98
C PRO A 409 34.98 14.68 18.13
N ASP A 410 34.56 15.64 18.96
CA ASP A 410 33.14 15.89 19.25
C ASP A 410 32.32 16.35 18.04
N ASN A 411 32.98 16.98 17.07
CA ASN A 411 32.38 17.50 15.84
C ASN A 411 33.32 17.34 14.64
N GLY A 412 32.75 17.44 13.44
CA GLY A 412 33.51 17.38 12.19
C GLY A 412 32.61 17.56 10.97
N LEU A 413 33.23 17.64 9.79
CA LEU A 413 32.54 17.74 8.50
C LEU A 413 32.31 16.37 7.85
N ARG A 414 33.08 15.36 8.25
CA ARG A 414 33.12 14.03 7.62
C ARG A 414 33.15 12.95 8.68
N ARG A 415 32.51 11.82 8.44
CA ARG A 415 32.54 10.62 9.29
C ARG A 415 33.58 9.65 8.79
N VAL A 416 34.17 8.88 9.69
CA VAL A 416 35.16 7.86 9.35
C VAL A 416 34.51 6.71 8.58
N ILE A 417 35.22 6.22 7.56
CA ILE A 417 34.94 4.95 6.89
C ILE A 417 36.19 4.06 6.86
N ARG A 418 36.02 2.75 6.98
CA ARG A 418 37.12 1.78 7.11
C ARG A 418 36.99 0.62 6.11
N GLY A 419 38.04 -0.21 6.01
CA GLY A 419 38.06 -1.50 5.29
C GLY A 419 38.38 -1.45 3.80
N GLY A 420 38.22 -0.29 3.15
CA GLY A 420 38.25 -0.22 1.70
C GLY A 420 36.99 -0.86 1.10
N SER A 421 36.95 -1.06 -0.22
CA SER A 421 35.79 -1.65 -0.90
C SER A 421 36.22 -2.53 -2.06
N ARG A 422 35.26 -3.17 -2.74
CA ARG A 422 35.49 -3.94 -3.97
C ARG A 422 36.18 -3.19 -5.12
N PHE A 423 36.30 -1.85 -5.02
CA PHE A 423 37.00 -0.99 -5.98
C PHE A 423 38.36 -0.48 -5.48
N SER A 424 38.75 -0.89 -4.28
CA SER A 424 39.98 -0.43 -3.64
C SER A 424 41.21 -1.14 -4.17
N GLN A 425 42.35 -0.46 -4.05
CA GLN A 425 43.67 -1.04 -4.27
C GLN A 425 44.16 -1.77 -3.00
N PRO A 426 45.13 -2.72 -3.10
CA PRO A 426 45.60 -3.50 -1.96
C PRO A 426 46.05 -2.68 -0.75
N PHE A 427 46.71 -1.54 -0.97
CA PHE A 427 47.15 -0.69 0.14
C PHE A 427 46.00 0.02 0.87
N GLN A 428 44.82 0.15 0.23
CA GLN A 428 43.65 0.84 0.78
C GLN A 428 42.76 -0.06 1.64
N VAL A 429 42.99 -1.38 1.63
CA VAL A 429 42.25 -2.36 2.44
C VAL A 429 43.06 -2.83 3.66
N ARG A 430 44.15 -2.12 3.98
CA ARG A 430 44.91 -2.42 5.20
C ARG A 430 44.09 -2.05 6.42
N THR A 431 44.28 -2.79 7.52
CA THR A 431 43.50 -2.63 8.75
C THR A 431 43.63 -1.23 9.35
N ASN A 432 44.73 -0.53 9.12
CA ASN A 432 45.04 0.82 9.60
C ASN A 432 44.70 1.93 8.59
N THR A 433 44.25 1.60 7.37
CA THR A 433 43.87 2.63 6.40
C THR A 433 42.59 3.29 6.84
N ARG A 434 42.64 4.63 6.90
CA ARG A 434 41.50 5.49 7.23
C ARG A 434 41.04 6.19 5.96
N LYS A 435 39.75 6.43 5.88
CA LYS A 435 39.14 7.37 4.96
C LYS A 435 37.99 8.04 5.69
N SER A 436 37.40 9.04 5.06
CA SER A 436 36.19 9.68 5.55
C SER A 436 35.28 10.05 4.42
N GLU A 437 34.00 10.23 4.72
CA GLU A 437 33.01 10.80 3.80
C GLU A 437 32.07 11.78 4.49
N GLN A 438 31.42 12.65 3.69
CA GLN A 438 30.34 13.48 4.21
C GLN A 438 29.19 12.59 4.72
N PRO A 439 28.57 12.92 5.87
CA PRO A 439 27.62 12.02 6.53
C PRO A 439 26.32 11.79 5.73
N ASP A 440 25.98 12.67 4.79
CA ASP A 440 24.82 12.58 3.89
C ASP A 440 25.16 11.97 2.51
N LEU A 441 26.44 11.60 2.29
CA LEU A 441 26.88 10.97 1.06
C LEU A 441 26.63 9.47 1.11
N PHE A 442 26.26 8.90 -0.04
CA PHE A 442 26.13 7.47 -0.24
C PHE A 442 26.91 7.07 -1.49
N ASN A 443 27.35 5.81 -1.58
CA ASN A 443 27.92 5.28 -2.81
C ASN A 443 27.64 3.77 -2.98
N VAL A 444 28.05 3.21 -4.12
CA VAL A 444 27.76 1.83 -4.55
C VAL A 444 28.61 0.74 -3.86
N ALA A 445 29.47 1.13 -2.92
CA ALA A 445 30.30 0.21 -2.14
C ALA A 445 30.67 0.80 -0.76
N LEU A 446 29.68 1.43 -0.12
CA LEU A 446 29.74 1.97 1.23
C LEU A 446 28.51 1.49 1.99
N GLY A 447 28.77 0.67 2.99
CA GLY A 447 27.80 0.07 3.90
C GLY A 447 28.26 0.24 5.33
N PHE A 448 27.97 -0.73 6.17
CA PHE A 448 28.34 -0.69 7.59
C PHE A 448 28.15 -2.05 8.26
N ARG A 449 28.71 -2.17 9.46
CA ARG A 449 28.37 -3.20 10.44
C ARG A 449 28.06 -2.55 11.79
N CYS A 450 27.38 -3.26 12.68
CA CYS A 450 27.07 -2.75 14.00
C CYS A 450 28.03 -3.28 15.07
N ALA A 451 28.04 -2.59 16.21
CA ALA A 451 28.70 -2.99 17.45
C ALA A 451 27.77 -2.79 18.64
N MET A 452 28.12 -3.39 19.78
CA MET A 452 27.39 -3.33 21.04
C MET A 452 28.37 -3.36 22.22
N ASP A 453 28.02 -2.67 23.30
CA ASP A 453 28.77 -2.78 24.55
C ASP A 453 28.48 -4.15 25.21
N VAL A 454 29.51 -4.81 25.76
CA VAL A 454 29.30 -6.03 26.54
C VAL A 454 28.67 -5.65 27.88
N LYS A 455 27.49 -6.19 28.19
CA LYS A 455 26.90 -6.06 29.53
C LYS A 455 27.77 -6.82 30.53
N ILE A 456 28.47 -6.11 31.40
CA ILE A 456 29.12 -6.71 32.56
C ILE A 456 28.01 -7.27 33.44
N LYS A 457 27.94 -8.59 33.56
CA LYS A 457 27.00 -9.28 34.45
C LYS A 457 27.43 -9.16 35.90
#